data_AF-A0A220XIK8-F1
#
_entry.id   AF-A0A220XIK8-F1
#
_cell.length_a   1.000
_cell.length_b   1.000
_cell.length_c   1.000
_cell.angle_alpha   90.00
_cell.angle_beta   90.00
_cell.angle_gamma   90.00
#
_symmetry.space_group_name_H-M   'P 1'
#
loop_
_entity.id
_entity.type
_entity.pdbx_description
1 polymer ?
#
loop_
_entity_poly.entity_id
_entity_poly.type
_entity_poly.pdbx_seq_one_letter_code
_entity_poly.pdbx_strand_id
1 'polypeptide(L)'
;MIQSTQTFISIALLLFIQIAILSMASASSGTTSTTSAPKTAESASAKSSSKDEIPDQTFDRYINNERYMLMQYECLMGNKPCDHVGRKLKAAVPLVVRGLGCPKCSQREEDQMKRIVSHVQRSYPDKWQKLIKKYGN
;
A
#
# COMPACT_ATOMS: atom_id res chain seq x y z
N MET A 1 -3.88 -47.70 -13.04
CA MET A 1 -2.79 -47.39 -12.08
C MET A 1 -1.82 -46.28 -12.56
N ILE A 2 -2.01 -45.64 -13.73
CA ILE A 2 -1.04 -44.67 -14.31
C ILE A 2 -1.36 -43.20 -13.93
N GLN A 3 -2.60 -42.88 -13.52
CA GLN A 3 -2.98 -41.49 -13.16
C GLN A 3 -2.45 -41.04 -11.79
N SER A 4 -2.37 -41.92 -10.79
CA SER A 4 -1.82 -41.55 -9.47
C SER A 4 -0.36 -41.11 -9.56
N THR A 5 0.45 -41.81 -10.36
CA THR A 5 1.89 -41.51 -10.47
C THR A 5 2.14 -40.14 -11.09
N GLN A 6 1.31 -39.72 -12.05
CA GLN A 6 1.43 -38.39 -12.68
C GLN A 6 1.13 -37.26 -11.70
N THR A 7 0.09 -37.42 -10.85
CA THR A 7 -0.25 -36.43 -9.83
C THR A 7 0.83 -36.32 -8.74
N PHE A 8 1.46 -37.45 -8.35
CA PHE A 8 2.56 -37.42 -7.38
C PHE A 8 3.81 -36.73 -7.93
N ILE A 9 4.15 -36.94 -9.21
CA ILE A 9 5.30 -36.29 -9.85
C ILE A 9 5.10 -34.77 -9.92
N SER A 10 3.90 -34.29 -10.28
CA SER A 10 3.60 -32.85 -10.31
C SER A 10 3.63 -32.19 -8.93
N ILE A 11 3.10 -32.85 -7.89
CA ILE A 11 3.14 -32.33 -6.52
C ILE A 11 4.57 -32.29 -5.98
N ALA A 12 5.36 -33.34 -6.23
CA ALA A 12 6.78 -33.36 -5.87
C ALA A 12 7.56 -32.24 -6.56
N LEU A 13 7.34 -32.01 -7.86
CA LEU A 13 8.00 -30.93 -8.61
C LEU A 13 7.67 -29.54 -8.04
N LEU A 14 6.40 -29.30 -7.69
CA LEU A 14 5.96 -28.05 -7.09
C LEU A 14 6.55 -27.83 -5.68
N LEU A 15 6.66 -28.89 -4.88
CA LEU A 15 7.31 -28.82 -3.56
C LEU A 15 8.82 -28.57 -3.69
N PHE A 16 9.51 -29.21 -4.63
CA PHE A 16 10.93 -28.94 -4.89
C PHE A 16 11.18 -27.50 -5.35
N ILE A 17 10.31 -26.94 -6.20
CA ILE A 17 10.39 -25.55 -6.64
C ILE A 17 10.16 -24.58 -5.46
N GLN A 18 9.20 -24.86 -4.57
CA GLN A 18 8.96 -24.05 -3.37
C GLN A 18 10.12 -24.11 -2.37
N ILE A 19 10.77 -25.26 -2.21
CA ILE A 19 11.95 -25.42 -1.32
C ILE A 19 13.16 -24.62 -1.86
N ALA A 20 13.36 -24.58 -3.18
CA ALA A 20 14.46 -23.82 -3.78
C ALA A 20 14.33 -22.29 -3.60
N ILE A 21 13.11 -21.76 -3.52
CA ILE A 21 12.87 -20.31 -3.33
C ILE A 21 13.17 -19.86 -1.89
N LEU A 22 13.11 -20.75 -0.90
CA LEU A 22 13.30 -20.41 0.52
C LEU A 22 14.79 -20.27 0.94
N SER A 23 15.74 -20.65 0.09
CA SER A 23 17.18 -20.60 0.41
C SER A 23 17.94 -19.34 -0.05
N MET A 24 17.25 -18.32 -0.59
CA MET A 24 17.89 -17.05 -1.01
C MET A 24 17.77 -15.91 0.01
N ALA A 25 17.71 -16.22 1.31
CA ALA A 25 17.92 -15.21 2.36
C ALA A 25 19.42 -15.11 2.71
N SER A 26 20.13 -14.30 1.91
CA SER A 26 21.56 -14.04 2.07
C SER A 26 21.87 -13.27 3.36
N ALA A 27 22.87 -13.78 4.07
CA ALA A 27 23.60 -13.12 5.13
C ALA A 27 24.25 -11.81 4.66
N SER A 28 24.26 -10.81 5.54
CA SER A 28 25.12 -9.62 5.46
C SER A 28 25.54 -9.24 6.88
N SER A 29 26.80 -9.50 7.19
CA SER A 29 27.51 -8.99 8.38
C SER A 29 28.50 -7.93 7.90
N GLY A 30 28.49 -6.75 8.50
CA GLY A 30 29.47 -5.69 8.24
C GLY A 30 29.36 -4.55 9.25
N THR A 31 30.43 -4.34 10.00
CA THR A 31 30.56 -3.62 11.28
C THR A 31 31.04 -2.16 11.15
N THR A 32 30.67 -1.35 12.15
CA THR A 32 31.42 -0.26 12.83
C THR A 32 31.81 1.06 12.12
N SER A 33 31.18 2.14 12.61
CA SER A 33 31.72 3.45 13.09
C SER A 33 32.36 4.47 12.13
N THR A 34 31.81 5.70 12.10
CA THR A 34 32.44 6.95 12.61
C THR A 34 31.47 8.14 12.53
N THR A 35 31.19 8.73 13.69
CA THR A 35 31.00 10.16 14.03
C THR A 35 30.71 11.19 12.93
N SER A 36 29.58 11.91 13.04
CA SER A 36 29.45 13.40 13.03
C SER A 36 27.99 13.86 12.89
N ALA A 37 27.46 14.59 13.87
CA ALA A 37 26.33 15.51 13.75
C ALA A 37 26.86 16.95 13.90
N PRO A 38 26.14 18.03 13.55
CA PRO A 38 24.94 18.17 12.70
C PRO A 38 25.15 19.18 11.55
N LYS A 39 24.53 18.98 10.38
CA LYS A 39 24.27 20.07 9.43
C LYS A 39 22.85 20.01 8.91
N THR A 40 22.07 20.92 9.46
CA THR A 40 20.84 21.47 8.91
C THR A 40 21.07 21.93 7.47
N ALA A 41 20.30 21.36 6.55
CA ALA A 41 19.96 21.90 5.24
C ALA A 41 18.71 21.10 4.83
N GLU A 42 17.49 21.56 5.12
CA GLU A 42 16.82 22.65 4.40
C GLU A 42 17.22 22.65 2.92
N SER A 43 16.83 21.59 2.21
CA SER A 43 16.81 21.61 0.74
C SER A 43 15.41 22.02 0.29
N ALA A 44 15.26 23.33 0.13
CA ALA A 44 14.21 23.93 -0.66
C ALA A 44 14.36 23.46 -2.11
N SER A 45 13.36 22.73 -2.61
CA SER A 45 13.16 22.53 -4.05
C SER A 45 11.76 23.00 -4.45
N ALA A 46 11.76 24.18 -5.07
CA ALA A 46 10.89 24.60 -6.16
C ALA A 46 9.39 24.24 -6.13
N LYS A 47 8.61 25.16 -5.54
CA LYS A 47 7.31 25.70 -6.00
C LYS A 47 6.51 24.89 -7.04
N SER A 48 5.42 24.26 -6.58
CA SER A 48 4.21 24.00 -7.38
C SER A 48 2.95 24.09 -6.49
N SER A 49 2.10 25.07 -6.79
CA SER A 49 0.70 25.30 -6.33
C SER A 49 0.27 24.76 -4.96
N SER A 50 0.61 25.52 -3.94
CA SER A 50 0.17 25.40 -2.56
C SER A 50 -1.29 25.85 -2.37
N LYS A 51 -2.24 24.93 -2.54
CA LYS A 51 -3.54 25.02 -1.85
C LYS A 51 -4.16 23.68 -1.45
N ASP A 52 -3.71 22.56 -2.04
CA ASP A 52 -4.34 21.25 -1.84
C ASP A 52 -3.44 20.18 -1.19
N GLU A 53 -2.19 20.50 -0.85
CA GLU A 53 -1.27 19.52 -0.27
C GLU A 53 -1.50 19.36 1.23
N ILE A 54 -1.73 18.12 1.68
CA ILE A 54 -2.03 17.81 3.09
C ILE A 54 -0.71 17.56 3.85
N PRO A 55 -0.41 18.33 4.92
CA PRO A 55 0.76 18.07 5.76
C PRO A 55 0.67 16.72 6.48
N ASP A 56 1.80 16.04 6.68
CA ASP A 56 1.83 14.67 7.21
C ASP A 56 1.18 14.52 8.59
N GLN A 57 1.37 15.48 9.50
CA GLN A 57 0.70 15.45 10.82
C GLN A 57 -0.83 15.48 10.70
N THR A 58 -1.34 16.23 9.72
CA THR A 58 -2.78 16.31 9.48
C THR A 58 -3.29 15.05 8.79
N PHE A 59 -2.54 14.54 7.82
CA PHE A 59 -2.81 13.25 7.20
C PHE A 59 -2.87 12.12 8.23
N ASP A 60 -1.92 12.08 9.18
CA ASP A 60 -1.84 11.07 10.23
C ASP A 60 -3.04 11.09 11.17
N ARG A 61 -3.58 12.28 11.45
CA ARG A 61 -4.82 12.40 12.22
C ARG A 61 -6.03 11.83 11.47
N TYR A 62 -6.09 12.00 10.15
CA TYR A 62 -7.20 11.46 9.35
C TYR A 62 -7.15 9.94 9.21
N ILE A 63 -5.98 9.38 8.86
CA ILE A 63 -5.84 7.93 8.65
C ILE A 63 -6.04 7.14 9.95
N ASN A 64 -5.71 7.71 11.11
CA ASN A 64 -5.91 7.08 12.41
C ASN A 64 -7.30 7.35 13.02
N ASN A 65 -8.12 8.20 12.38
CA ASN A 65 -9.49 8.45 12.83
C ASN A 65 -10.44 7.39 12.25
N GLU A 66 -10.77 6.38 13.05
CA GLU A 66 -11.65 5.28 12.65
C GLU A 66 -12.98 5.76 12.07
N ARG A 67 -13.64 6.72 12.73
CA ARG A 67 -14.92 7.25 12.24
C ARG A 67 -14.78 7.86 10.85
N TYR A 68 -13.70 8.59 10.61
CA TYR A 68 -13.43 9.18 9.29
C TYR A 68 -13.14 8.09 8.25
N MET A 69 -12.30 7.10 8.59
CA MET A 69 -11.99 5.97 7.70
C MET A 69 -13.23 5.17 7.32
N LEU A 70 -14.12 4.91 8.28
CA LEU A 70 -15.41 4.25 8.04
C LEU A 70 -16.31 5.08 7.11
N MET A 71 -16.40 6.39 7.35
CA MET A 71 -17.17 7.29 6.47
C MET A 71 -16.63 7.26 5.03
N GLN A 72 -15.30 7.31 4.86
CA GLN A 72 -14.67 7.23 3.54
C GLN A 72 -14.95 5.87 2.89
N TYR A 73 -14.84 4.79 3.64
CA TYR A 73 -15.18 3.45 3.17
C TYR A 73 -16.64 3.36 2.67
N GLU A 74 -17.61 3.87 3.43
CA GLU A 74 -19.02 3.88 3.00
C GLU A 74 -19.24 4.66 1.70
N CYS A 75 -18.53 5.78 1.52
CA CYS A 75 -18.51 6.52 0.25
C CYS A 75 -17.96 5.65 -0.91
N LEU A 76 -16.84 4.95 -0.69
CA LEU A 76 -16.25 4.04 -1.68
C LEU A 76 -17.20 2.87 -2.00
N MET A 77 -17.97 2.40 -1.03
CA MET A 77 -18.99 1.39 -1.23
C MET A 77 -20.25 1.92 -1.91
N GLY A 78 -20.43 3.25 -2.00
CA GLY A 78 -21.59 3.88 -2.61
C GLY A 78 -22.79 3.97 -1.66
N ASN A 79 -22.59 3.71 -0.37
CA ASN A 79 -23.63 3.73 0.65
C ASN A 79 -23.89 5.15 1.20
N LYS A 80 -22.93 6.06 1.01
CA LYS A 80 -23.01 7.47 1.44
C LYS A 80 -22.41 8.41 0.39
N PRO A 81 -22.80 9.71 0.37
CA PRO A 81 -22.15 10.69 -0.49
C PRO A 81 -20.67 10.87 -0.11
N CYS A 82 -19.85 11.14 -1.11
CA CYS A 82 -18.42 11.37 -0.95
C CYS A 82 -18.12 12.85 -0.73
N ASP A 83 -17.27 13.15 0.25
CA ASP A 83 -16.64 14.47 0.38
C ASP A 83 -15.53 14.64 -0.68
N HIS A 84 -14.79 15.76 -0.62
CA HIS A 84 -13.71 16.04 -1.57
C HIS A 84 -12.63 14.95 -1.58
N VAL A 85 -12.23 14.49 -0.40
CA VAL A 85 -11.23 13.44 -0.23
C VAL A 85 -11.75 12.10 -0.75
N GLY A 86 -12.97 11.72 -0.38
CA GLY A 86 -13.61 10.48 -0.82
C GLY A 86 -13.77 10.39 -2.33
N ARG A 87 -14.02 11.51 -3.03
CA ARG A 87 -14.04 11.54 -4.50
C ARG A 87 -12.67 11.27 -5.11
N LYS A 88 -11.60 11.87 -4.55
CA LYS A 88 -10.22 11.60 -4.98
C LYS A 88 -9.87 10.12 -4.73
N LEU A 89 -10.18 9.59 -3.55
CA LEU A 89 -9.97 8.18 -3.21
C LEU A 89 -10.73 7.27 -4.17
N LYS A 90 -12.01 7.55 -4.44
CA LYS A 90 -12.83 6.75 -5.35
C LYS A 90 -12.26 6.67 -6.76
N ALA A 91 -11.63 7.73 -7.25
CA ALA A 91 -10.93 7.74 -8.53
C ALA A 91 -9.61 6.94 -8.50
N ALA A 92 -8.90 6.95 -7.36
CA ALA A 92 -7.61 6.27 -7.21
C ALA A 92 -7.71 4.77 -6.90
N VAL A 93 -8.74 4.35 -6.15
CA VAL A 93 -8.90 2.98 -5.64
C VAL A 93 -8.77 1.90 -6.73
N PRO A 94 -9.39 2.01 -7.92
CA PRO A 94 -9.24 0.98 -8.97
C PRO A 94 -7.80 0.74 -9.40
N LEU A 95 -6.97 1.78 -9.44
CA LEU A 95 -5.56 1.65 -9.80
C LEU A 95 -4.76 1.03 -8.66
N VAL A 96 -5.03 1.48 -7.43
CA VAL A 96 -4.34 1.04 -6.22
C VAL A 96 -4.60 -0.44 -5.94
N VAL A 97 -5.85 -0.92 -6.04
CA VAL A 97 -6.15 -2.34 -5.78
C VAL A 97 -5.61 -3.28 -6.86
N ARG A 98 -5.32 -2.77 -8.06
CA ARG A 98 -4.66 -3.50 -9.16
C ARG A 98 -3.13 -3.43 -9.09
N GLY A 99 -2.56 -2.74 -8.09
CA GLY A 99 -1.12 -2.57 -7.94
C GLY A 99 -0.49 -1.59 -8.95
N LEU A 100 -1.29 -0.78 -9.65
CA LEU A 100 -0.82 0.15 -10.68
C LEU A 100 -0.37 1.51 -10.13
N GLY A 101 -0.52 1.75 -8.82
CA GLY A 101 -0.14 3.01 -8.18
C GLY A 101 -1.03 4.19 -8.61
N CYS A 102 -0.47 5.41 -8.55
CA CYS A 102 -1.17 6.63 -8.93
C CYS A 102 -0.29 7.49 -9.86
N PRO A 103 -0.46 7.41 -11.20
CA PRO A 103 0.41 8.11 -12.14
C PRO A 103 0.23 9.64 -12.16
N LYS A 104 -0.85 10.15 -11.55
CA LYS A 104 -1.15 11.59 -11.46
C LYS A 104 -0.87 12.17 -10.07
N CYS A 105 -0.37 11.37 -9.14
CA CYS A 105 -0.07 11.81 -7.79
C CYS A 105 1.32 12.45 -7.72
N SER A 106 1.50 13.42 -6.81
CA SER A 106 2.83 13.86 -6.39
C SER A 106 3.55 12.75 -5.63
N GLN A 107 4.87 12.86 -5.46
CA GLN A 107 5.64 11.88 -4.66
C GLN A 107 5.12 11.78 -3.22
N ARG A 108 4.76 12.92 -2.60
CA ARG A 108 4.17 12.94 -1.25
C ARG A 108 2.81 12.25 -1.22
N GLU A 109 1.95 12.49 -2.22
CA GLU A 109 0.65 11.83 -2.33
C GLU A 109 0.79 10.32 -2.56
N GLU A 110 1.78 9.89 -3.32
CA GLU A 110 2.08 8.47 -3.52
C GLU A 110 2.50 7.78 -2.21
N ASP A 111 3.37 8.43 -1.42
CA ASP A 111 3.78 7.93 -0.12
C ASP A 111 2.62 7.90 0.88
N GLN A 112 1.80 8.94 0.90
CA GLN A 112 0.56 8.98 1.67
C GLN A 112 -0.41 7.87 1.24
N MET A 113 -0.53 7.59 -0.06
CA MET A 113 -1.35 6.48 -0.58
C MET A 113 -0.82 5.13 -0.09
N LYS A 114 0.49 4.88 -0.15
CA LYS A 114 1.12 3.65 0.38
C LYS A 114 0.82 3.46 1.86
N ARG A 115 0.85 4.55 2.65
CA ARG A 115 0.50 4.54 4.07
C ARG A 115 -0.98 4.21 4.30
N ILE A 116 -1.90 4.81 3.51
CA ILE A 116 -3.34 4.45 3.54
C ILE A 116 -3.53 2.96 3.28
N VAL A 117 -2.95 2.44 2.20
CA VAL A 117 -3.10 1.02 1.82
C VAL A 117 -2.58 0.12 2.95
N SER A 118 -1.38 0.39 3.45
CA SER A 118 -0.75 -0.38 4.53
C SER A 118 -1.55 -0.33 5.83
N HIS A 119 -2.20 0.81 6.14
CA HIS A 119 -3.08 0.94 7.28
C HIS A 119 -4.38 0.16 7.08
N VAL A 120 -5.04 0.31 5.92
CA VAL A 120 -6.31 -0.36 5.64
C VAL A 120 -6.16 -1.88 5.61
N GLN A 121 -5.09 -2.40 5.01
CA GLN A 121 -4.81 -3.83 4.98
C GLN A 121 -4.61 -4.44 6.37
N ARG A 122 -3.93 -3.72 7.28
CA ARG A 122 -3.64 -4.21 8.63
C ARG A 122 -4.80 -4.02 9.60
N SER A 123 -5.44 -2.85 9.57
CA SER A 123 -6.47 -2.46 10.54
C SER A 123 -7.89 -2.83 10.11
N TYR A 124 -8.15 -2.96 8.80
CA TYR A 124 -9.48 -3.21 8.25
C TYR A 124 -9.47 -4.28 7.13
N PRO A 125 -8.93 -5.49 7.38
CA PRO A 125 -8.75 -6.51 6.35
C PRO A 125 -10.06 -6.88 5.63
N ASP A 126 -11.18 -7.00 6.34
CA ASP A 126 -12.48 -7.32 5.73
C ASP A 126 -12.97 -6.24 4.76
N LYS A 127 -12.72 -4.96 5.09
CA LYS A 127 -13.08 -3.83 4.24
C LYS A 127 -12.18 -3.77 3.01
N TRP A 128 -10.88 -4.05 3.20
CA TRP A 128 -9.94 -4.17 2.10
C TRP A 128 -10.36 -5.23 1.08
N GLN A 129 -10.75 -6.43 1.55
CA GLN A 129 -11.24 -7.49 0.67
C GLN A 129 -12.49 -7.09 -0.11
N LYS A 130 -13.41 -6.35 0.52
CA LYS A 130 -14.60 -5.80 -0.16
C LYS A 130 -14.23 -4.76 -1.22
N LEU A 131 -13.21 -3.94 -0.98
CA LEU A 131 -12.71 -3.00 -1.99
C LEU A 131 -12.08 -3.74 -3.18
N ILE A 132 -11.25 -4.75 -2.95
CA ILE A 132 -10.71 -5.60 -4.01
C ILE A 132 -11.84 -6.23 -4.82
N LYS A 133 -12.83 -6.84 -4.16
CA LYS A 133 -13.97 -7.45 -4.85
C LYS A 133 -14.75 -6.45 -5.72
N LYS A 134 -14.86 -5.20 -5.28
CA LYS A 134 -15.61 -4.17 -6.00
C LYS A 134 -14.84 -3.55 -7.16
N TYR A 135 -13.52 -3.37 -7.00
CA TYR A 135 -12.70 -2.55 -7.91
C TYR A 135 -11.58 -3.32 -8.62
N GLY A 136 -11.33 -4.58 -8.24
CA GLY A 136 -10.23 -5.41 -8.75
C GLY A 136 -10.50 -6.08 -10.09
N ASN A 137 -11.73 -6.00 -10.60
CA ASN A 137 -12.11 -6.50 -11.93
C ASN A 137 -11.74 -5.51 -13.02
#